data_AF-A0A359H8E3-F1
#
_entry.id   AF-A0A359H8E3-F1
#
_cell.length_a   1.000
_cell.length_b   1.000
_cell.length_c   1.000
_cell.angle_alpha   90.00
_cell.angle_beta   90.00
_cell.angle_gamma   90.00
#
_symmetry.space_group_name_H-M   'P 1'
#
loop_
_entity.id
_entity.type
_entity.pdbx_description
1 polymer ?
#
loop_
_entity_poly.entity_id
_entity_poly.type
_entity_poly.pdbx_seq_one_letter_code
_entity_poly.pdbx_strand_id
1 'polypeptide(L)'
;MFISNHIIAVILGVVEGITEFLPISSTGHLLLVNRLVGFTGSFANMFDVIIQLGAILSVVVYFWHRINPFSSRKTDKEKKQTWDLWRT
;
A
#
# COMPACT_ATOMS: atom_id res chain seq x y z
N MET A 1 -0.49 19.35 -22.40
CA MET A 1 0.08 18.40 -21.42
C MET A 1 -0.69 17.10 -21.57
N PHE A 2 -0.12 16.13 -22.30
CA PHE A 2 -0.85 15.09 -23.05
C PHE A 2 -0.88 13.71 -22.37
N ILE A 3 -0.73 13.63 -21.04
CA ILE A 3 -0.81 12.36 -20.33
C ILE A 3 -2.20 12.27 -19.70
N SER A 4 -2.94 11.22 -20.05
CA SER A 4 -4.26 10.95 -19.48
C SER A 4 -4.15 10.72 -17.97
N ASN A 5 -5.07 11.27 -17.17
CA ASN A 5 -5.09 11.11 -15.71
C ASN A 5 -5.03 9.64 -15.27
N HIS A 6 -5.60 8.73 -16.07
CA HIS A 6 -5.52 7.29 -15.80
C HIS A 6 -4.10 6.74 -15.88
N ILE A 7 -3.30 7.23 -16.83
CA ILE A 7 -1.90 6.82 -17.00
C ILE A 7 -1.07 7.33 -15.81
N ILE A 8 -1.31 8.57 -15.36
CA ILE A 8 -0.66 9.13 -14.17
C ILE A 8 -0.98 8.26 -12.94
N ALA A 9 -2.26 7.91 -12.75
CA ALA A 9 -2.68 7.06 -11.64
C ALA A 9 -1.99 5.68 -11.65
N VAL A 10 -1.84 5.06 -12.82
CA VAL A 10 -1.12 3.78 -12.96
C VAL A 10 0.36 3.94 -12.63
N ILE A 11 1.03 5.00 -13.13
CA ILE A 11 2.44 5.26 -12.85
C ILE A 11 2.67 5.46 -11.36
N LEU A 12 1.88 6.34 -10.73
CA LEU A 12 1.99 6.62 -9.30
C LEU A 12 1.70 5.38 -8.45
N GLY A 13 0.69 4.59 -8.82
CA GLY A 13 0.37 3.33 -8.15
C GLY A 13 1.49 2.29 -8.24
N VAL A 14 2.17 2.19 -9.40
CA VAL A 14 3.33 1.29 -9.55
C VAL A 14 4.53 1.80 -8.75
N VAL A 15 4.82 3.10 -8.78
CA VAL A 15 5.92 3.70 -8.01
C VAL A 15 5.71 3.47 -6.52
N GLU A 16 4.52 3.81 -6.01
CA GLU A 16 4.15 3.58 -4.60
C GLU A 16 4.24 2.09 -4.24
N GLY A 17 3.57 1.22 -5.01
CA GLY A 17 3.54 -0.21 -4.73
C GLY A 17 4.91 -0.88 -4.75
N ILE A 18 5.91 -0.36 -5.48
CA ILE A 18 7.28 -0.86 -5.43
C ILE A 18 8.04 -0.22 -4.27
N THR A 19 8.00 1.11 -4.16
CA THR A 19 8.85 1.87 -3.23
C THR A 19 8.42 1.72 -1.77
N GLU A 20 7.16 1.37 -1.50
CA GLU A 20 6.67 1.15 -0.12
C GLU A 20 7.22 -0.13 0.50
N PHE A 21 7.55 -1.14 -0.32
CA PHE A 21 8.16 -2.39 0.17
C PHE A 21 9.68 -2.37 0.16
N LEU A 22 10.29 -1.34 -0.44
CA LEU A 22 11.74 -1.14 -0.45
C LEU A 22 12.13 -0.03 0.55
N PRO A 23 13.28 -0.14 1.23
CA PRO A 23 13.74 0.88 2.18
C PRO A 23 14.35 2.11 1.46
N ILE A 24 13.59 2.74 0.57
CA ILE A 24 14.06 3.80 -0.35
C ILE A 24 13.19 5.08 -0.30
N SER A 25 12.28 5.21 0.66
CA SER A 25 11.32 6.32 0.84
C SER A 25 10.35 6.49 -0.33
N SER A 26 9.13 6.00 -0.17
CA SER A 26 8.02 6.13 -1.13
C SER A 26 7.58 7.59 -1.33
N THR A 27 7.48 8.36 -0.25
CA THR A 27 7.07 9.79 -0.28
C THR A 27 7.99 10.66 -1.15
N GLY A 28 9.30 10.42 -1.10
CA GLY A 28 10.27 11.17 -1.92
C GLY A 28 10.10 10.89 -3.41
N HIS A 29 9.89 9.63 -3.77
CA HIS A 29 9.68 9.21 -5.16
C HIS A 29 8.36 9.74 -5.72
N LEU A 30 7.26 9.67 -4.95
CA LEU A 30 5.98 10.24 -5.35
C LEU A 30 6.08 11.75 -5.59
N LEU A 31 6.72 12.52 -4.70
CA LEU A 31 6.91 13.95 -4.89
C LEU A 31 7.68 14.28 -6.18
N LEU A 32 8.71 13.49 -6.49
CA LEU A 32 9.51 13.64 -7.71
C LEU A 32 8.67 13.34 -8.96
N VAL A 33 7.97 12.21 -8.97
CA VAL A 33 7.11 11.81 -10.10
C VAL A 33 5.96 12.80 -10.30
N ASN A 34 5.32 13.25 -9.22
CA ASN A 34 4.26 14.26 -9.23
C ASN A 34 4.73 15.57 -9.89
N ARG A 35 5.95 16.02 -9.59
CA ARG A 35 6.55 17.20 -10.26
C ARG A 35 6.84 16.95 -11.75
N LEU A 36 7.32 15.76 -12.12
CA LEU A 36 7.63 15.40 -13.51
C LEU A 36 6.38 15.33 -14.39
N VAL A 37 5.30 14.76 -13.87
CA VAL A 37 4.02 14.65 -14.57
C VAL A 37 3.10 15.85 -14.34
N GLY A 38 3.59 16.88 -13.63
CA GLY A 38 2.88 18.12 -13.25
C GLY A 38 1.56 17.89 -12.51
N PHE A 39 1.43 16.76 -11.80
CA PHE A 39 0.31 16.44 -10.94
C PHE A 39 0.59 17.01 -9.55
N THR A 40 0.02 18.19 -9.27
CA THR A 40 0.28 18.93 -8.03
C THR A 40 -1.01 19.47 -7.43
N GLY A 41 -0.95 19.87 -6.15
CA GLY A 41 -2.09 20.46 -5.43
C GLY A 41 -2.69 19.55 -4.37
N SER A 42 -3.78 20.00 -3.76
CA SER A 42 -4.45 19.28 -2.66
C SER A 42 -4.94 17.89 -3.08
N PHE A 43 -5.40 17.74 -4.32
CA PHE A 43 -5.83 16.46 -4.87
C PHE A 43 -4.66 15.47 -5.00
N ALA A 44 -3.47 15.92 -5.41
CA ALA A 44 -2.29 15.06 -5.51
C ALA A 44 -1.86 14.55 -4.13
N ASN A 45 -1.83 15.43 -3.12
CA ASN A 45 -1.52 15.02 -1.74
C ASN A 45 -2.55 14.01 -1.19
N MET A 46 -3.83 14.22 -1.45
CA MET A 46 -4.87 13.25 -1.07
C MET A 46 -4.69 11.92 -1.81
N PHE A 47 -4.38 11.98 -3.11
CA PHE A 47 -4.16 10.80 -3.92
C PHE A 47 -2.97 9.98 -3.42
N ASP A 48 -1.85 10.62 -3.08
CA ASP A 48 -0.65 9.98 -2.51
C ASP A 48 -1.00 9.18 -1.24
N VAL A 49 -1.86 9.73 -0.36
CA VAL A 49 -2.34 9.01 0.83
C VAL A 49 -3.25 7.83 0.47
N ILE A 50 -4.09 7.96 -0.56
CA ILE A 50 -5.00 6.89 -0.97
C ILE A 50 -4.23 5.71 -1.58
N ILE A 51 -3.20 5.96 -2.39
CA ILE A 51 -2.41 4.88 -3.00
C ILE A 51 -1.58 4.10 -1.98
N GLN A 52 -1.13 4.75 -0.90
CA GLN A 52 -0.52 4.08 0.26
C GLN A 52 -1.47 3.06 0.91
N LEU A 53 -2.75 3.39 1.04
CA LEU A 53 -3.76 2.44 1.55
C LEU A 53 -3.86 1.19 0.65
N GLY A 54 -3.67 1.35 -0.66
CA GLY A 54 -3.59 0.24 -1.61
C GLY A 54 -2.39 -0.68 -1.33
N ALA A 55 -1.22 -0.11 -1.04
CA ALA A 55 -0.03 -0.87 -0.66
C ALA A 55 -0.24 -1.64 0.66
N ILE A 56 -0.83 -1.00 1.68
CA ILE A 56 -1.19 -1.65 2.94
C ILE A 56 -2.18 -2.80 2.71
N LEU A 57 -3.21 -2.57 1.89
CA LEU A 57 -4.21 -3.60 1.57
C LEU A 57 -3.58 -4.81 0.88
N SER A 58 -2.58 -4.61 0.01
CA SER A 58 -1.81 -5.70 -0.60
C SER A 58 -1.16 -6.61 0.46
N VAL A 59 -0.54 -6.01 1.48
CA VAL A 59 0.06 -6.74 2.61
C VAL A 59 -1.00 -7.47 3.43
N VAL A 60 -2.12 -6.81 3.73
CA VAL A 60 -3.23 -7.42 4.48
C VAL A 60 -3.80 -8.63 3.75
N VAL A 61 -4.00 -8.54 2.43
CA VAL A 61 -4.47 -9.66 1.61
C VAL A 61 -3.43 -10.77 1.54
N TYR A 62 -2.15 -10.44 1.34
CA TYR A 62 -1.05 -11.40 1.31
C TYR A 62 -0.94 -12.18 2.62
N PHE A 63 -1.04 -11.49 3.76
CA PHE A 63 -1.00 -12.09 5.09
C PHE A 63 -2.37 -12.42 5.68
N TRP A 64 -3.45 -12.40 4.88
CA TRP A 64 -4.83 -12.54 5.38
C TRP A 64 -4.99 -13.77 6.27
N HIS A 65 -4.49 -14.92 5.83
CA HIS A 65 -4.58 -16.16 6.60
C HIS A 65 -3.70 -16.16 7.84
N ARG A 66 -2.56 -15.46 7.84
CA ARG A 66 -1.63 -15.35 8.98
C ARG A 66 -2.17 -14.41 10.06
N ILE A 67 -2.79 -13.30 9.67
CA ILE A 67 -3.31 -12.29 10.59
C ILE A 67 -4.72 -12.64 11.07
N ASN A 68 -5.56 -13.27 10.24
CA ASN A 68 -6.94 -13.62 10.60
C ASN A 68 -6.99 -14.83 11.56
N PRO A 69 -7.49 -14.67 12.80
CA PRO A 69 -7.62 -15.76 13.77
C PRO A 69 -8.72 -16.76 13.42
N PHE A 70 -9.67 -16.38 12.55
CA PHE A 70 -10.81 -17.21 12.13
C PHE A 70 -10.55 -18.00 10.83
N SER A 71 -9.33 -17.97 10.30
CA SER A 71 -8.95 -18.72 9.11
C SER A 71 -9.14 -20.23 9.32
N SER A 72 -10.01 -20.86 8.51
CA SER A 72 -10.27 -22.31 8.55
C SER A 72 -9.06 -23.18 8.21
N ARG A 73 -7.98 -22.57 7.68
CA ARG A 73 -6.73 -23.25 7.32
C ARG A 73 -5.74 -23.38 8.49
N LYS A 74 -6.04 -22.80 9.66
CA LYS A 74 -5.17 -22.81 10.83
C LYS A 74 -5.49 -23.96 11.79
N THR A 75 -4.44 -24.60 12.28
CA THR A 75 -4.52 -25.51 13.43
C THR A 75 -4.84 -24.73 14.73
N ASP A 76 -5.33 -25.42 15.76
CA ASP A 76 -5.71 -24.76 17.02
C ASP A 76 -4.54 -24.09 17.74
N LYS A 77 -3.30 -24.60 17.53
CA LYS A 77 -2.07 -23.94 18.01
C LYS A 77 -1.81 -22.60 17.31
N GLU A 78 -1.98 -22.55 15.99
CA GLU A 78 -1.78 -21.33 15.20
C GLU A 78 -2.87 -20.29 15.48
N LYS A 79 -4.11 -20.71 15.75
CA LYS A 79 -5.18 -19.81 16.19
C LYS A 79 -4.81 -19.16 17.52
N LYS A 80 -4.33 -19.95 18.49
CA LYS A 80 -3.91 -19.43 19.80
C LYS A 80 -2.74 -18.44 19.68
N GLN A 81 -1.73 -18.76 18.88
CA GLN A 81 -0.62 -17.83 18.60
C GLN A 81 -1.09 -16.53 17.94
N THR A 82 -2.03 -16.60 17.01
CA THR A 82 -2.60 -15.39 16.39
C THR A 82 -3.34 -14.54 17.43
N TRP A 83 -4.09 -15.17 18.33
CA TRP A 83 -4.76 -14.47 19.42
C TRP A 83 -3.80 -13.82 20.41
N ASP A 84 -2.68 -14.49 20.72
CA ASP A 84 -1.66 -13.93 21.62
C ASP A 84 -0.95 -12.72 20.98
N LEU A 85 -0.70 -12.74 19.66
CA LEU A 85 -0.18 -11.59 18.91
C LEU A 85 -1.10 -10.35 18.96
N TRP A 86 -2.42 -10.54 19.03
CA TRP A 86 -3.39 -9.44 19.07
C TRP A 86 -3.69 -8.93 20.47
N ARG A 87 -3.40 -9.74 21.50
CA ARG A 87 -3.61 -9.38 22.91
C ARG A 87 -2.42 -8.58 23.48
N THR A 88 -1.24 -8.70 22.89
CA THR A 88 -0.01 -8.04 23.33
C THR A 88 0.05 -6.61 22.79
#